data_AF-A0A7D5P8A2-F1
#
_entry.id   AF-A0A7D5P8A2-F1
#
_cell.length_a   1.000
_cell.length_b   1.000
_cell.length_c   1.000
_cell.angle_alpha   90.00
_cell.angle_beta   90.00
_cell.angle_gamma   90.00
#
_symmetry.space_group_name_H-M   'P 1'
#
loop_
_entity.id
_entity.type
_entity.pdbx_description
1 polymer ?
#
loop_
_entity_poly.entity_id
_entity_poly.type
_entity_poly.pdbx_seq_one_letter_code
_entity_poly.pdbx_strand_id
1 'polypeptide(L)'
;MDPDISKLADDVERLRTSDRTTPEAEEEAREHLDEVRQEYEQLRGDSAYRQHVLRYIQEERESFQDGEREKPLCGCRIRCPVKRGRIPARVRKADSIEEGIHAYQERHSEAIVLLEAKEDWIEKKARVRKALSDAKAALKRSNWNEREQPNPS
;
A
#
# COMPACT_ATOMS: atom_id res chain seq x y z
N MET A 1 -7.85 -6.89 -2.69
CA MET A 1 -7.49 -5.73 -1.82
C MET A 1 -7.56 -6.18 -0.36
N ASP A 2 -6.79 -5.56 0.52
CA ASP A 2 -6.80 -5.87 1.95
C ASP A 2 -8.18 -5.55 2.58
N PRO A 3 -8.87 -6.51 3.24
CA PRO A 3 -10.25 -6.32 3.70
C PRO A 3 -10.41 -5.15 4.67
N ASP A 4 -9.41 -4.87 5.49
CA ASP A 4 -9.46 -3.76 6.45
C ASP A 4 -9.43 -2.41 5.74
N ILE A 5 -8.61 -2.30 4.68
CA ILE A 5 -8.51 -1.08 3.87
C ILE A 5 -9.83 -0.85 3.11
N SER A 6 -10.40 -1.91 2.53
CA SER A 6 -11.71 -1.83 1.87
C SER A 6 -12.79 -1.35 2.83
N LYS A 7 -12.90 -1.97 4.01
CA LYS A 7 -13.87 -1.57 5.03
C LYS A 7 -13.69 -0.13 5.49
N LEU A 8 -12.45 0.32 5.69
CA LEU A 8 -12.17 1.71 6.08
C LEU A 8 -12.59 2.69 4.98
N ALA A 9 -12.32 2.37 3.71
CA ALA A 9 -12.74 3.20 2.59
C ALA A 9 -14.27 3.30 2.49
N ASP A 10 -14.99 2.18 2.62
CA ASP A 10 -16.45 2.17 2.61
C ASP A 10 -17.03 2.98 3.80
N ASP A 11 -16.41 2.88 4.97
CA ASP A 11 -16.80 3.65 6.15
C ASP A 11 -16.61 5.16 5.94
N VAL A 12 -15.51 5.57 5.31
CA VAL A 12 -15.24 6.98 4.96
C VAL A 12 -16.27 7.48 3.95
N GLU A 13 -16.51 6.74 2.87
CA GLU A 13 -17.47 7.12 1.82
C GLU A 13 -18.89 7.29 2.38
N ARG A 14 -19.32 6.38 3.26
CA ARG A 14 -20.62 6.50 3.95
C ARG A 14 -20.70 7.71 4.87
N LEU A 15 -19.60 8.09 5.52
CA LEU A 15 -19.59 9.28 6.38
C LEU A 15 -19.61 10.56 5.54
N ARG A 16 -18.86 10.63 4.45
CA ARG A 16 -18.85 11.79 3.54
C ARG A 16 -20.23 12.08 2.92
N THR A 17 -21.04 11.06 2.72
CA THR A 17 -22.41 11.18 2.17
C THR A 17 -23.48 11.44 3.23
N SER A 18 -23.10 11.59 4.49
CA SER A 18 -24.01 11.92 5.60
C SER A 18 -24.33 13.42 5.61
N ASP A 19 -25.60 13.78 5.77
CA ASP A 19 -26.07 15.18 5.91
C ASP A 19 -25.48 15.93 7.13
N ARG A 20 -24.84 15.18 8.04
CA ARG A 20 -24.20 15.67 9.28
C ARG A 20 -22.71 16.03 9.13
N THR A 21 -22.16 15.87 7.93
CA THR A 21 -20.76 16.18 7.68
C THR A 21 -20.61 17.67 7.41
N THR A 22 -19.87 18.37 8.27
CA THR A 22 -19.55 19.79 8.06
C THR A 22 -18.48 19.99 6.97
N PRO A 23 -18.47 21.14 6.28
CA PRO A 23 -17.46 21.45 5.27
C PRO A 23 -16.02 21.35 5.77
N GLU A 24 -15.76 21.76 7.02
CA GLU A 24 -14.42 21.71 7.62
C GLU A 24 -13.95 20.26 7.82
N ALA A 25 -14.85 19.37 8.23
CA ALA A 25 -14.53 17.97 8.42
C ALA A 25 -14.35 17.23 7.09
N GLU A 26 -15.06 17.65 6.04
CA GLU A 26 -14.82 17.16 4.69
C GLU A 26 -13.45 17.59 4.17
N GLU A 27 -13.06 18.85 4.39
CA GLU A 27 -11.75 19.36 3.98
C GLU A 27 -10.61 18.62 4.70
N GLU A 28 -10.66 18.50 6.03
CA GLU A 28 -9.66 17.75 6.81
C GLU A 28 -9.57 16.29 6.34
N ALA A 29 -10.72 15.65 6.08
CA ALA A 29 -10.73 14.29 5.56
C ALA A 29 -10.11 14.20 4.16
N ARG A 30 -10.33 15.21 3.30
CA ARG A 30 -9.77 15.26 1.94
C ARG A 30 -8.25 15.38 1.97
N GLU A 31 -7.70 16.23 2.83
CA GLU A 31 -6.25 16.38 3.00
C GLU A 31 -5.57 15.02 3.24
N HIS A 32 -6.08 14.23 4.18
CA HIS A 32 -5.56 12.89 4.44
C HIS A 32 -5.73 11.92 3.26
N LEU A 33 -6.83 11.99 2.52
CA LEU A 33 -7.08 11.10 1.38
C LEU A 33 -6.20 11.44 0.17
N ASP A 34 -5.95 12.72 -0.08
CA ASP A 34 -5.14 13.17 -1.20
C ASP A 34 -3.67 12.74 -1.04
N GLU A 35 -3.14 12.72 0.19
CA GLU A 35 -1.80 12.21 0.51
C GLU A 35 -1.57 10.77 0.03
N VAL A 36 -2.59 9.92 0.11
CA VAL A 36 -2.48 8.47 -0.17
C VAL A 36 -3.22 8.02 -1.41
N ARG A 37 -3.78 8.95 -2.19
CA ARG A 37 -4.65 8.61 -3.34
C ARG A 37 -3.97 7.65 -4.32
N GLN A 38 -2.75 7.96 -4.74
CA GLN A 38 -2.01 7.13 -5.67
C GLN A 38 -1.68 5.75 -5.08
N GLU A 39 -1.29 5.71 -3.81
CA GLU A 39 -1.00 4.44 -3.12
C GLU A 39 -2.26 3.58 -3.00
N TYR A 40 -3.38 4.18 -2.62
CA TYR A 40 -4.68 3.52 -2.53
C TYR A 40 -5.13 2.93 -3.88
N GLU A 41 -4.99 3.69 -4.97
CA GLU A 41 -5.26 3.20 -6.33
C GLU A 41 -4.35 2.02 -6.70
N GLN A 42 -3.07 2.07 -6.34
CA GLN A 42 -2.14 0.97 -6.57
C GLN A 42 -2.46 -0.28 -5.75
N LEU A 43 -3.11 -0.16 -4.59
CA LEU A 43 -3.59 -1.30 -3.79
C LEU A 43 -4.87 -1.92 -4.36
N ARG A 44 -5.59 -1.20 -5.23
CA ARG A 44 -6.84 -1.66 -5.85
C ARG A 44 -6.55 -2.56 -7.05
N GLY A 45 -6.58 -3.86 -6.80
CA GLY A 45 -6.59 -4.88 -7.86
C GLY A 45 -6.14 -6.25 -7.36
N ASP A 46 -6.60 -7.32 -8.01
CA ASP A 46 -6.27 -8.69 -7.61
C ASP A 46 -4.79 -9.03 -7.86
N SER A 47 -4.16 -8.33 -8.80
CA SER A 47 -2.73 -8.47 -9.11
C SER A 47 -1.87 -7.33 -8.56
N ALA A 48 -2.41 -6.50 -7.67
CA ALA A 48 -1.75 -5.29 -7.18
C ALA A 48 -0.38 -5.56 -6.56
N TYR A 49 -0.28 -6.56 -5.67
CA TYR A 49 1.01 -6.92 -5.06
C TYR A 49 2.01 -7.46 -6.08
N ARG A 50 1.53 -8.21 -7.09
CA ARG A 50 2.39 -8.71 -8.18
C ARG A 50 2.98 -7.57 -9.00
N GLN A 51 2.15 -6.60 -9.36
CA GLN A 51 2.57 -5.43 -10.12
C GLN A 51 3.55 -4.58 -9.31
N HIS A 52 3.27 -4.41 -8.02
CA HIS A 52 4.16 -3.73 -7.09
C HIS A 52 5.55 -4.38 -7.05
N VAL A 53 5.62 -5.69 -6.81
CA VAL A 53 6.89 -6.41 -6.76
C VAL A 53 7.65 -6.31 -8.08
N LEU A 54 6.96 -6.43 -9.23
CA LEU A 54 7.63 -6.29 -10.52
C LEU A 54 8.22 -4.90 -10.71
N ARG A 55 7.43 -3.86 -10.45
CA ARG A 55 7.85 -2.46 -10.57
C ARG A 55 9.03 -2.17 -9.65
N TYR A 56 8.93 -2.57 -8.38
CA TYR A 56 10.01 -2.38 -7.40
C TYR A 56 11.33 -3.02 -7.86
N ILE A 57 11.30 -4.27 -8.36
CA ILE A 57 12.51 -4.92 -8.89
C ILE A 57 13.08 -4.15 -10.10
N GLN A 58 12.22 -3.55 -10.94
CA GLN A 58 12.64 -2.82 -12.13
C GLN A 58 13.26 -1.47 -11.78
N GLU A 59 12.63 -0.71 -10.87
CA GLU A 59 13.13 0.56 -10.34
C GLU A 59 14.48 0.35 -9.65
N GLU A 60 14.58 -0.61 -8.73
CA GLU A 60 15.84 -0.89 -8.02
C GLU A 60 16.95 -1.40 -8.97
N ARG A 61 16.57 -2.07 -10.06
CA ARG A 61 17.51 -2.45 -11.10
C ARG A 61 18.06 -1.23 -11.82
N GLU A 62 17.19 -0.30 -12.21
CA GLU A 62 17.58 0.95 -12.86
C GLU A 62 18.52 1.75 -11.96
N SER A 63 18.14 1.98 -10.69
CA SER A 63 19.01 2.64 -9.71
C SER A 63 20.36 1.94 -9.50
N PHE A 64 20.41 0.60 -9.55
CA PHE A 64 21.68 -0.13 -9.50
C PHE A 64 22.53 0.04 -10.78
N GLN A 65 21.89 0.15 -11.95
CA GLN A 65 22.58 0.38 -13.22
C GLN A 65 23.11 1.81 -13.34
N ASP A 66 22.38 2.77 -12.78
CA ASP A 66 22.73 4.19 -12.80
C ASP A 66 23.73 4.56 -11.67
N GLY A 67 24.00 3.61 -10.76
CA GLY A 67 24.95 3.78 -9.67
C GLY A 67 24.39 4.49 -8.43
N GLU A 68 23.08 4.77 -8.41
CA GLU A 68 22.37 5.34 -7.26
C GLU A 68 22.22 4.33 -6.12
N ARG A 69 22.14 3.04 -6.45
CA ARG A 69 22.09 1.95 -5.48
C ARG A 69 23.42 1.23 -5.40
N GLU A 70 24.00 1.17 -4.20
CA GLU A 70 25.25 0.44 -3.95
C GLU A 70 25.05 -1.07 -3.80
N LYS A 71 23.94 -1.49 -3.18
CA LYS A 71 23.67 -2.90 -2.87
C LYS A 71 23.12 -3.64 -4.10
N PRO A 72 23.59 -4.86 -4.40
CA PRO A 72 23.03 -5.64 -5.50
C PRO A 72 21.61 -6.09 -5.18
N LEU A 73 20.75 -6.18 -6.20
CA LEU A 73 19.40 -6.72 -6.07
C LEU A 73 19.38 -8.15 -5.53
N CYS A 74 20.45 -8.90 -5.82
CA CYS A 74 20.63 -10.25 -5.35
C CYS A 74 22.11 -10.63 -5.23
N GLY A 75 22.50 -11.36 -4.18
CA GLY A 75 23.87 -11.80 -3.93
C GLY A 75 24.32 -13.05 -4.71
N CYS A 76 23.41 -13.79 -5.35
CA CYS A 76 23.76 -15.10 -5.92
C CYS A 76 24.72 -15.00 -7.12
N ARG A 77 25.56 -16.02 -7.33
CA ARG A 77 26.53 -16.04 -8.45
C ARG A 77 25.94 -16.50 -9.80
N ILE A 78 24.73 -17.05 -9.79
CA ILE A 78 24.09 -17.63 -10.98
C ILE A 78 23.27 -16.61 -11.79
N ARG A 79 22.82 -17.02 -12.98
CA ARG A 79 21.91 -16.27 -13.84
C ARG A 79 20.55 -16.08 -13.16
N CYS A 80 20.41 -14.98 -12.41
CA CYS A 80 19.23 -14.71 -11.59
C CYS A 80 18.18 -13.86 -12.34
N PRO A 81 16.89 -14.25 -12.33
CA PRO A 81 15.81 -13.42 -12.86
C PRO A 81 15.70 -12.05 -12.19
N VAL A 82 15.93 -11.99 -10.88
CA VAL A 82 15.83 -10.76 -10.09
C VAL A 82 16.84 -9.71 -10.56
N LYS A 83 18.10 -10.11 -10.78
CA LYS A 83 19.16 -9.26 -11.37
C LYS A 83 18.82 -8.71 -12.77
N ARG A 84 17.79 -9.26 -13.41
CA ARG A 84 17.33 -8.90 -14.76
C ARG A 84 16.01 -8.12 -14.75
N GLY A 85 15.55 -7.66 -13.59
CA GLY A 85 14.32 -6.88 -13.53
C GLY A 85 13.06 -7.75 -13.60
N ARG A 86 13.13 -9.03 -13.21
CA ARG A 86 12.02 -9.99 -13.41
C ARG A 86 11.71 -10.77 -12.15
N ILE A 87 10.41 -11.01 -11.92
CA ILE A 87 9.93 -11.94 -10.91
C ILE A 87 10.33 -13.39 -11.30
N PRO A 88 11.00 -14.15 -10.41
CA PRO A 88 11.36 -15.55 -10.67
C PRO A 88 10.16 -16.41 -11.07
N ALA A 89 10.39 -17.41 -11.92
CA ALA A 89 9.31 -18.28 -12.42
C ALA A 89 8.60 -19.05 -11.30
N ARG A 90 9.32 -19.47 -10.26
CA ARG A 90 8.74 -20.14 -9.08
C ARG A 90 7.76 -19.22 -8.35
N VAL A 91 8.18 -17.97 -8.09
CA VAL A 91 7.32 -16.95 -7.49
C VAL A 91 6.07 -16.69 -8.33
N ARG A 92 6.23 -16.59 -9.66
CA ARG A 92 5.11 -16.31 -10.58
C ARG A 92 4.07 -17.44 -10.69
N LYS A 93 4.46 -18.68 -10.39
CA LYS A 93 3.64 -19.90 -10.54
C LYS A 93 3.02 -20.37 -9.22
N ALA A 94 3.39 -19.78 -8.10
CA ALA A 94 2.79 -20.07 -6.81
C ALA A 94 1.33 -19.59 -6.76
N ASP A 95 0.55 -20.14 -5.83
CA ASP A 95 -0.86 -19.80 -5.64
C ASP A 95 -1.04 -18.33 -5.25
N SER A 96 -0.04 -17.77 -4.54
CA SER A 96 0.08 -16.33 -4.32
C SER A 96 1.52 -15.84 -4.52
N ILE A 97 1.66 -14.55 -4.87
CA ILE A 97 2.99 -13.92 -4.95
C ILE A 97 3.71 -13.95 -3.61
N GLU A 98 2.98 -13.76 -2.50
CA GLU A 98 3.57 -13.73 -1.16
C GLU A 98 4.17 -15.09 -0.79
N GLU A 99 3.41 -16.17 -0.98
CA GLU A 99 3.89 -17.53 -0.77
C GLU A 99 5.06 -17.86 -1.70
N GLY A 100 4.95 -17.45 -2.97
CA GLY A 100 6.00 -17.63 -3.95
C GLY A 100 7.32 -16.97 -3.54
N ILE A 101 7.26 -15.74 -3.01
CA ILE A 101 8.43 -15.00 -2.49
C ILE A 101 9.00 -15.72 -1.28
N HIS A 102 8.16 -16.11 -0.31
CA HIS A 102 8.59 -16.83 0.89
C HIS A 102 9.35 -18.12 0.53
N ALA A 103 8.74 -18.99 -0.29
CA ALA A 103 9.34 -20.24 -0.72
C ALA A 103 10.61 -20.04 -1.57
N TYR A 104 10.69 -18.95 -2.34
CA TYR A 104 11.90 -18.60 -3.07
C TYR A 104 13.04 -18.20 -2.12
N GLN A 105 12.73 -17.42 -1.08
CA GLN A 105 13.71 -16.92 -0.11
C GLN A 105 14.31 -18.01 0.77
N GLU A 106 13.57 -19.07 1.09
CA GLU A 106 14.11 -20.23 1.85
C GLU A 106 15.38 -20.83 1.23
N ARG A 107 15.48 -20.78 -0.11
CA ARG A 107 16.62 -21.34 -0.86
C ARG A 107 17.46 -20.27 -1.56
N HIS A 108 17.10 -19.01 -1.39
CA HIS A 108 17.65 -17.89 -2.13
C HIS A 108 17.51 -16.59 -1.32
N SER A 109 17.95 -16.66 -0.06
CA SER A 109 17.88 -15.57 0.94
C SER A 109 18.60 -14.31 0.48
N GLU A 110 19.56 -14.47 -0.42
CA GLU A 110 20.31 -13.40 -1.06
C GLU A 110 19.50 -12.56 -2.06
N ALA A 111 18.24 -12.87 -2.38
CA ALA A 111 17.36 -11.98 -3.16
C ALA A 111 16.76 -10.85 -2.29
N ILE A 112 17.64 -9.97 -1.85
CA ILE A 112 17.36 -8.84 -0.95
C ILE A 112 16.20 -7.99 -1.46
N VAL A 113 16.17 -7.66 -2.75
CA VAL A 113 15.13 -6.78 -3.32
C VAL A 113 13.71 -7.35 -3.22
N LEU A 114 13.55 -8.67 -3.09
CA LEU A 114 12.23 -9.27 -2.87
C LEU A 114 11.74 -9.09 -1.43
N LEU A 115 12.65 -9.01 -0.45
CA LEU A 115 12.33 -8.65 0.92
C LEU A 115 11.94 -7.18 0.98
N GLU A 116 12.76 -6.31 0.40
CA GLU A 116 12.51 -4.86 0.35
C GLU A 116 11.17 -4.56 -0.34
N ALA A 117 10.86 -5.22 -1.45
CA ALA A 117 9.55 -5.07 -2.12
C ALA A 117 8.36 -5.48 -1.24
N LYS A 118 8.55 -6.48 -0.36
CA LYS A 118 7.53 -6.90 0.61
C LYS A 118 7.38 -5.88 1.73
N GLU A 119 8.48 -5.38 2.26
CA GLU A 119 8.50 -4.35 3.31
C GLU A 119 7.84 -3.07 2.82
N ASP A 120 8.23 -2.57 1.64
CA ASP A 120 7.60 -1.39 1.02
C ASP A 120 6.09 -1.58 0.81
N TRP A 121 5.66 -2.78 0.41
CA TRP A 121 4.24 -3.08 0.28
C TRP A 121 3.49 -3.03 1.62
N ILE A 122 4.10 -3.52 2.69
CA ILE A 122 3.53 -3.48 4.04
C ILE A 122 3.41 -2.02 4.50
N GLU A 123 4.46 -1.23 4.30
CA GLU A 123 4.47 0.20 4.66
C GLU A 123 3.43 1.00 3.87
N LYS A 124 3.32 0.76 2.56
CA LYS A 124 2.29 1.36 1.71
C LYS A 124 0.88 1.06 2.21
N LYS A 125 0.60 -0.21 2.57
CA LYS A 125 -0.67 -0.58 3.19
C LYS A 125 -0.89 0.12 4.53
N ALA A 126 0.15 0.30 5.34
CA ALA A 126 0.06 0.98 6.63
C ALA A 126 -0.24 2.48 6.47
N ARG A 127 0.43 3.17 5.54
CA ARG A 127 0.16 4.58 5.21
C ARG A 127 -1.29 4.80 4.78
N VAL A 128 -1.75 4.00 3.82
CA VAL A 128 -3.14 4.04 3.34
C VAL A 128 -4.14 3.77 4.47
N ARG A 129 -3.91 2.76 5.32
CA ARG A 129 -4.78 2.48 6.48
C ARG A 129 -4.84 3.67 7.43
N LYS A 130 -3.70 4.26 7.75
CA LYS A 130 -3.61 5.40 8.67
C LYS A 130 -4.40 6.58 8.12
N ALA A 131 -4.15 6.98 6.88
CA ALA A 131 -4.86 8.09 6.24
C ALA A 131 -6.38 7.89 6.18
N LEU A 132 -6.85 6.67 5.83
CA LEU A 132 -8.29 6.35 5.87
C LEU A 132 -8.86 6.41 7.29
N SER A 133 -8.10 5.97 8.29
CA SER A 133 -8.50 6.04 9.69
C SER A 133 -8.60 7.49 10.19
N ASP A 134 -7.63 8.33 9.81
CA ASP A 134 -7.58 9.74 10.19
C ASP A 134 -8.73 10.51 9.51
N ALA A 135 -8.96 10.29 8.22
CA ALA A 135 -10.11 10.84 7.48
C ALA A 135 -11.45 10.42 8.12
N LYS A 136 -11.59 9.15 8.50
CA LYS A 136 -12.77 8.66 9.22
C LYS A 136 -12.95 9.34 10.58
N ALA A 137 -11.86 9.60 11.30
CA ALA A 137 -11.89 10.29 12.58
C ALA A 137 -12.35 11.74 12.43
N ALA A 138 -11.84 12.46 11.43
CA ALA A 138 -12.27 13.82 11.09
C ALA A 138 -13.78 13.91 10.86
N LEU A 139 -14.30 13.05 9.97
CA LEU A 139 -15.73 12.99 9.66
C LEU A 139 -16.60 12.61 10.86
N LYS A 140 -16.10 11.73 11.74
CA LYS A 140 -16.84 11.33 12.95
C LYS A 140 -16.93 12.43 14.00
N ARG A 141 -15.89 13.25 14.17
CA ARG A 141 -15.90 14.35 15.15
C ARG A 141 -17.01 15.37 14.83
N SER A 142 -17.20 15.66 13.55
CA SER A 142 -18.29 16.52 13.05
C SER A 142 -19.68 15.98 13.44
N ASN A 143 -19.93 14.69 13.17
CA ASN A 143 -21.18 14.02 13.54
C ASN A 143 -21.47 13.97 15.06
N TRP A 144 -20.45 14.11 15.90
CA TRP A 144 -20.60 14.09 17.36
C TRP A 144 -20.89 15.50 17.90
N ASN A 145 -20.22 16.52 17.38
CA ASN A 145 -20.42 17.92 17.79
C ASN A 145 -21.84 18.44 17.48
N GLU A 146 -22.52 17.97 16.45
CA GLU A 146 -23.94 18.31 16.20
C GLU A 146 -24.91 17.67 17.20
N ARG A 147 -24.56 16.53 17.80
CA ARG A 147 -25.43 15.85 18.78
C ARG A 147 -25.44 16.53 20.15
N GLU A 148 -24.42 17.32 20.45
CA GLU A 148 -24.26 18.01 21.74
C GLU A 148 -24.71 19.48 21.71
N GLN A 149 -25.27 20.00 20.61
CA GLN A 149 -25.92 21.31 20.62
C GLN A 149 -27.38 21.17 21.10
N PRO A 150 -27.72 21.52 22.35
CA PRO A 150 -29.10 21.56 22.79
C PRO A 150 -29.87 22.64 22.01
N ASN A 151 -31.05 22.26 21.54
CA ASN A 151 -32.01 23.16 20.89
C ASN A 151 -32.21 24.43 21.74
N PRO A 152 -31.89 25.64 21.27
CA PRO A 152 -32.27 26.84 21.98
C PRO A 152 -33.80 26.92 21.93
N SER A 153 -34.44 26.74 23.09
CA SER A 153 -35.88 26.92 23.29
C SER A 153 -36.28 28.38 23.21
#